data_AF-A0A101CHR7-F1
#
_entry.id   AF-A0A101CHR7-F1
#
_cell.length_a   1.000
_cell.length_b   1.000
_cell.length_c   1.000
_cell.angle_alpha   90.00
_cell.angle_beta   90.00
_cell.angle_gamma   90.00
#
_symmetry.space_group_name_H-M   'P 1'
#
loop_
_entity.id
_entity.type
_entity.pdbx_description
1 polymer ?
#
loop_
_entity_poly.entity_id
_entity_poly.type
_entity_poly.pdbx_seq_one_letter_code
_entity_poly.pdbx_strand_id
1 'polypeptide(L)'
;MNIQEITEQLGIPEQIEILKIDRSAKPKIEDLKKEWKVSEHKTIKDKNFLPDKEIKNKEGEVIRKKPVNRIAIPVQKYIVSSAVSFGFGNNVQIKSNAEEGSLEEVVEKAIERILYENKTNIKNRQIARELYRSTEIAEYWYYQKVDNHEDYGFPCNFRIKLKLFVPWKNDILYPMFDEYDNMIAFSRGFSLMNKEKKVIEYFETFTDTEVKRFKKDDTGWVEDVIEGIGKNVIEKIPVVYASQEETEWEDVKYDIERLELIFSRHAEINDYHASPMIFVTGTVDSMPQAGEANKAAQGEIGSDMKVISWESAPESLKLEIETRLENIHKFTKTPDLFRQVKGLSQISGIMLKMLFMDAHLKVMEKNEIWDDYFQRRFNILKSYVGKLLNTKLADAANKLELEPVIKPFMIQDTKEWVETLMTANGNKPLLSQEYSAELSTLAPKEDWLILEAEQEKERTQSQFSDPVSL
;
A
#
# COMPACT_ATOMS: atom_id res chain seq x y z
N MET A 1 -33.81 -7.77 -3.61
CA MET A 1 -34.68 -6.82 -2.90
C MET A 1 -34.54 -5.44 -3.51
N ASN A 2 -35.65 -4.76 -3.77
CA ASN A 2 -35.60 -3.35 -4.20
C ASN A 2 -35.40 -2.41 -3.00
N ILE A 3 -35.10 -1.13 -3.23
CA ILE A 3 -34.82 -0.18 -2.14
C ILE A 3 -36.03 -0.01 -1.22
N GLN A 4 -37.24 -0.05 -1.76
CA GLN A 4 -38.48 0.09 -0.99
C GLN A 4 -38.72 -1.11 -0.07
N GLU A 5 -38.39 -2.32 -0.50
CA GLU A 5 -38.46 -3.54 0.30
C GLU A 5 -37.42 -3.52 1.43
N ILE A 6 -36.21 -3.01 1.17
CA ILE A 6 -35.13 -2.93 2.17
C ILE A 6 -35.43 -1.88 3.24
N THR A 7 -35.98 -0.74 2.84
CA THR A 7 -36.22 0.40 3.74
C THR A 7 -37.59 0.38 4.38
N GLU A 8 -38.53 -0.41 3.85
CA GLU A 8 -39.95 -0.41 4.22
C GLU A 8 -40.63 0.98 4.10
N GLN A 9 -40.03 1.92 3.36
CA GLN A 9 -40.51 3.29 3.19
C GLN A 9 -40.78 3.63 1.72
N LEU A 10 -41.77 4.50 1.49
CA LEU A 10 -42.12 5.03 0.16
C LEU A 10 -41.44 6.38 -0.14
N GLY A 11 -41.11 7.16 0.89
CA GLY A 11 -40.53 8.50 0.73
C GLY A 11 -39.02 8.47 0.48
N ILE A 12 -38.55 9.08 -0.61
CA ILE A 12 -37.11 9.18 -0.95
C ILE A 12 -36.27 9.72 0.24
N PRO A 13 -36.67 10.79 0.95
CA PRO A 13 -35.87 11.29 2.08
C PRO A 13 -35.74 10.26 3.22
N GLU A 14 -36.81 9.53 3.53
CA GLU A 14 -36.84 8.52 4.59
C GLU A 14 -35.99 7.30 4.21
N GLN A 15 -36.07 6.86 2.95
CA GLN A 15 -35.23 5.80 2.40
C GLN A 15 -33.74 6.14 2.56
N ILE A 16 -33.35 7.37 2.18
CA ILE A 16 -31.96 7.82 2.26
C ILE A 16 -31.47 7.88 3.71
N GLU A 17 -32.29 8.30 4.67
CA GLU A 17 -31.88 8.32 6.08
C GLU A 17 -31.65 6.91 6.64
N ILE A 18 -32.51 5.94 6.29
CA ILE A 18 -32.31 4.53 6.68
C ILE A 18 -31.03 3.97 6.04
N LEU A 19 -30.78 4.29 4.76
CA LEU A 19 -29.60 3.85 4.02
C LEU A 19 -28.28 4.49 4.49
N LYS A 20 -28.31 5.49 5.38
CA LYS A 20 -27.11 6.15 5.93
C LYS A 20 -26.64 5.57 7.28
N ILE A 21 -27.36 4.62 7.85
CA ILE A 21 -27.06 4.07 9.18
C ILE A 21 -25.86 3.11 9.08
N ASP A 22 -24.61 3.62 9.12
CA ASP A 22 -23.44 2.80 9.51
C ASP A 22 -22.11 3.59 9.69
N ARG A 23 -22.06 4.63 10.55
CA ARG A 23 -20.83 5.47 10.67
C ARG A 23 -20.28 5.74 12.06
N SER A 24 -20.91 5.25 13.13
CA SER A 24 -20.54 5.66 14.49
C SER A 24 -19.15 5.19 14.93
N ALA A 25 -18.59 4.14 14.32
CA ALA A 25 -17.34 3.53 14.78
C ALA A 25 -16.07 3.85 13.95
N LYS A 26 -16.17 4.52 12.79
CA LYS A 26 -15.01 4.69 11.88
C LYS A 26 -14.18 5.96 12.16
N PRO A 27 -12.85 5.93 11.93
CA PRO A 27 -12.00 7.10 12.09
C PRO A 27 -12.36 8.20 11.08
N LYS A 28 -12.23 9.46 11.53
CA LYS A 28 -12.48 10.63 10.67
C LYS A 28 -11.38 10.76 9.63
N ILE A 29 -11.76 10.73 8.35
CA ILE A 29 -10.83 10.83 7.21
C ILE A 29 -10.01 12.12 7.27
N GLU A 30 -10.57 13.22 7.78
CA GLU A 30 -9.85 14.49 7.95
C GLU A 30 -8.66 14.39 8.91
N ASP A 31 -8.78 13.58 9.96
CA ASP A 31 -7.71 13.40 10.94
C ASP A 31 -6.62 12.48 10.36
N LEU A 32 -7.02 11.41 9.68
CA LEU A 32 -6.08 10.55 8.94
C LEU A 32 -5.32 11.32 7.85
N LYS A 33 -5.96 12.27 7.16
CA LYS A 33 -5.30 13.16 6.18
C LYS A 33 -4.22 14.04 6.82
N LYS A 34 -4.41 14.51 8.07
CA LYS A 34 -3.40 15.28 8.80
C LYS A 34 -2.22 14.40 9.18
N GLU A 35 -2.47 13.17 9.63
CA GLU A 35 -1.44 12.19 9.98
C GLU A 35 -0.68 11.63 8.78
N TRP A 36 -1.30 11.62 7.59
CA TRP A 36 -0.63 11.15 6.37
C TRP A 36 0.28 12.20 5.74
N LYS A 37 -0.08 13.48 5.87
CA LYS A 37 0.65 14.59 5.25
C LYS A 37 1.64 15.16 6.26
N VAL A 38 2.92 14.84 6.09
CA VAL A 38 4.05 15.30 6.92
C VAL A 38 3.97 16.78 7.33
N SER A 39 3.57 17.68 6.41
CA SER A 39 3.45 19.11 6.71
C SER A 39 2.30 19.49 7.64
N GLU A 40 1.37 18.59 7.90
CA GLU A 40 0.19 18.74 8.76
C GLU A 40 0.33 17.96 10.08
N HIS A 41 1.44 17.24 10.30
CA HIS A 41 1.68 16.51 11.54
C HIS A 41 1.65 17.47 12.74
N LYS A 42 1.24 16.96 13.91
CA LYS A 42 1.13 17.75 15.15
C LYS A 42 2.43 18.50 15.46
N THR A 43 3.58 17.87 15.31
CA THR A 43 4.90 18.49 15.51
C THR A 43 5.13 19.75 14.65
N ILE A 44 4.58 19.78 13.44
CA ILE A 44 4.71 20.89 12.51
C ILE A 44 3.67 21.99 12.77
N LYS A 45 2.39 21.64 12.92
CA LYS A 45 1.29 22.60 12.96
C LYS A 45 0.83 22.99 14.37
N ASP A 46 0.91 22.07 15.31
CA ASP A 46 0.40 22.28 16.66
C ASP A 46 1.45 22.98 17.54
N LYS A 47 1.19 24.27 17.81
CA LYS A 47 2.03 25.11 18.68
C LYS A 47 1.80 24.85 20.17
N ASN A 48 0.75 24.15 20.56
CA ASN A 48 0.56 23.72 21.94
C ASN A 48 1.36 22.44 22.21
N PHE A 49 1.39 21.53 21.22
CA PHE A 49 2.18 20.30 21.29
C PHE A 49 3.69 20.58 21.30
N LEU A 50 4.15 21.46 20.41
CA LEU A 50 5.53 21.95 20.38
C LEU A 50 5.53 23.49 20.37
N PRO A 51 5.66 24.15 21.53
CA PRO A 51 5.63 25.61 21.62
C PRO A 51 6.91 26.26 21.09
N ASP A 52 6.74 27.42 20.48
CA ASP A 52 7.86 28.30 20.10
C ASP A 52 8.56 28.80 21.37
N LYS A 53 9.89 28.98 21.31
CA LYS A 53 10.68 29.38 22.49
C LYS A 53 10.41 30.85 22.82
N GLU A 54 9.97 31.11 24.04
CA GLU A 54 9.75 32.48 24.54
C GLU A 54 11.06 33.05 25.08
N ILE A 55 11.49 34.19 24.53
CA ILE A 55 12.63 34.96 25.02
C ILE A 55 12.08 36.00 26.00
N LYS A 56 12.47 35.90 27.27
CA LYS A 56 12.00 36.76 28.35
C LYS A 56 13.05 37.81 28.74
N ASN A 57 12.61 38.99 29.19
CA ASN A 57 13.48 40.01 29.76
C ASN A 57 13.89 39.63 31.21
N LYS A 58 14.72 40.47 31.85
CA LYS A 58 15.14 40.28 33.25
C LYS A 58 13.97 40.34 34.25
N GLU A 59 12.83 40.92 33.86
CA GLU A 59 11.59 41.02 34.66
C GLU A 59 10.62 39.85 34.40
N GLY A 60 10.95 38.94 33.48
CA GLY A 60 10.14 37.75 33.17
C GLY A 60 9.07 37.95 32.08
N GLU A 61 8.97 39.12 31.47
CA GLU A 61 8.06 39.44 30.38
C GLU A 61 8.57 38.92 29.03
N VAL A 62 7.68 38.39 28.19
CA VAL A 62 8.02 37.83 26.88
C VAL A 62 8.31 38.94 25.88
N ILE A 63 9.58 39.12 25.50
CA ILE A 63 10.01 40.12 24.51
C ILE A 63 9.76 39.61 23.08
N ARG A 64 10.05 38.33 22.82
CA ARG A 64 9.99 37.76 21.47
C ARG A 64 9.79 36.25 21.51
N LYS A 65 9.06 35.70 20.54
CA LYS A 65 9.00 34.26 20.29
C LYS A 65 9.99 33.88 19.18
N LYS A 66 10.88 32.93 19.46
CA LYS A 66 11.79 32.32 18.48
C LYS A 66 11.15 31.03 17.97
N PRO A 67 11.03 30.84 16.64
CA PRO A 67 10.57 29.56 16.10
C PRO A 67 11.56 28.45 16.47
N VAL A 68 11.03 27.30 16.86
CA VAL A 68 11.81 26.08 17.10
C VAL A 68 11.91 25.24 15.84
N ASN A 69 12.93 24.39 15.79
CA ASN A 69 13.08 23.33 14.80
C ASN A 69 11.91 22.34 14.91
N ARG A 70 11.27 22.06 13.78
CA ARG A 70 10.14 21.14 13.67
C ARG A 70 10.45 20.10 12.62
N ILE A 71 10.67 18.87 13.04
CA ILE A 71 11.02 17.74 12.20
C ILE A 71 9.86 16.74 12.25
N ALA A 72 9.37 16.36 11.08
CA ALA A 72 8.34 15.32 10.92
C ALA A 72 8.79 14.30 9.86
N ILE A 73 8.37 13.05 10.02
CA ILE A 73 8.87 11.91 9.24
C ILE A 73 7.72 11.15 8.55
N PRO A 74 7.90 10.66 7.31
CA PRO A 74 6.83 10.00 6.55
C PRO A 74 6.64 8.52 6.92
N VAL A 75 6.64 8.16 8.20
CA VAL A 75 6.59 6.75 8.67
C VAL A 75 5.29 6.07 8.26
N GLN A 76 4.15 6.75 8.36
CA GLN A 76 2.84 6.25 7.94
C GLN A 76 2.84 5.84 6.45
N LYS A 77 3.46 6.68 5.60
CA LYS A 77 3.59 6.40 4.16
C LYS A 77 4.46 5.19 3.89
N TYR A 78 5.53 5.04 4.67
CA TYR A 78 6.44 3.92 4.57
C TYR A 78 5.75 2.60 4.95
N ILE A 79 5.09 2.55 6.12
CA ILE A 79 4.32 1.38 6.58
C ILE A 79 3.32 0.92 5.51
N VAL A 80 2.47 1.84 5.02
CA VAL A 80 1.45 1.50 4.02
C VAL A 80 2.07 1.08 2.69
N SER A 81 3.10 1.78 2.21
CA SER A 81 3.73 1.47 0.93
C SER A 81 4.47 0.13 0.96
N SER A 82 5.12 -0.20 2.08
CA SER A 82 5.75 -1.49 2.32
C SER A 82 4.70 -2.60 2.34
N ALA A 83 3.62 -2.46 3.11
CA ALA A 83 2.54 -3.47 3.15
C ALA A 83 1.92 -3.73 1.77
N VAL A 84 1.67 -2.67 0.99
CA VAL A 84 1.17 -2.80 -0.40
C VAL A 84 2.18 -3.48 -1.32
N SER A 85 3.48 -3.21 -1.14
CA SER A 85 4.52 -3.77 -1.99
C SER A 85 4.75 -5.26 -1.70
N PHE A 86 4.70 -5.67 -0.43
CA PHE A 86 4.75 -7.08 -0.06
C PHE A 86 3.49 -7.82 -0.51
N GLY A 87 2.30 -7.28 -0.30
CA GLY A 87 1.05 -7.98 -0.69
C GLY A 87 0.79 -8.01 -2.20
N PHE A 88 1.07 -6.92 -2.91
CA PHE A 88 0.66 -6.72 -4.31
C PHE A 88 1.82 -6.33 -5.25
N GLY A 89 3.05 -6.65 -4.84
CA GLY A 89 4.22 -6.59 -5.73
C GLY A 89 4.13 -7.63 -6.84
N ASN A 90 3.68 -8.84 -6.50
CA ASN A 90 3.26 -9.85 -7.45
C ASN A 90 1.79 -9.65 -7.84
N ASN A 91 1.43 -10.06 -9.06
CA ASN A 91 0.03 -10.07 -9.48
C ASN A 91 -0.75 -11.15 -8.70
N VAL A 92 -2.01 -10.86 -8.38
CA VAL A 92 -2.92 -11.85 -7.79
C VAL A 92 -3.13 -12.95 -8.82
N GLN A 93 -2.80 -14.18 -8.45
CA GLN A 93 -3.02 -15.34 -9.30
C GLN A 93 -4.44 -15.84 -9.09
N ILE A 94 -5.01 -16.45 -10.13
CA ILE A 94 -6.33 -17.05 -10.09
C ILE A 94 -6.11 -18.57 -10.19
N LYS A 95 -6.62 -19.31 -9.22
CA LYS A 95 -6.71 -20.75 -9.28
C LYS A 95 -8.13 -21.12 -9.69
N SER A 96 -8.25 -21.92 -10.72
CA SER A 96 -9.51 -22.28 -11.37
C SER A 96 -9.70 -23.80 -11.38
N ASN A 97 -10.97 -24.23 -11.38
CA ASN A 97 -11.35 -25.63 -11.60
C ASN A 97 -11.67 -25.93 -13.08
N ALA A 98 -11.44 -25.00 -13.99
CA ALA A 98 -11.69 -25.20 -15.41
C ALA A 98 -10.77 -26.27 -16.03
N GLU A 99 -11.37 -27.15 -16.83
CA GLU A 99 -10.64 -28.14 -17.62
C GLU A 99 -10.28 -27.59 -19.00
N GLU A 100 -9.20 -28.08 -19.60
CA GLU A 100 -8.77 -27.66 -20.94
C GLU A 100 -9.84 -28.02 -22.00
N GLY A 101 -10.24 -27.03 -22.81
CA GLY A 101 -11.28 -27.15 -23.82
C GLY A 101 -12.71 -27.01 -23.31
N SER A 102 -12.91 -26.74 -22.02
CA SER A 102 -14.23 -26.58 -21.41
C SER A 102 -14.86 -25.20 -21.68
N LEU A 103 -16.17 -25.07 -21.46
CA LEU A 103 -16.84 -23.76 -21.53
C LEU A 103 -16.44 -22.87 -20.34
N GLU A 104 -16.08 -23.49 -19.23
CA GLU A 104 -15.54 -22.89 -18.02
C GLU A 104 -14.22 -22.16 -18.32
N GLU A 105 -13.34 -22.75 -19.14
CA GLU A 105 -12.09 -22.12 -19.59
C GLU A 105 -12.36 -20.85 -20.43
N VAL A 106 -13.41 -20.87 -21.26
CA VAL A 106 -13.81 -19.68 -22.04
C VAL A 106 -14.26 -18.55 -21.12
N VAL A 107 -15.01 -18.87 -20.06
CA VAL A 107 -15.43 -17.90 -19.05
C VAL A 107 -14.22 -17.35 -18.28
N GLU A 108 -13.30 -18.22 -17.88
CA GLU A 108 -12.07 -17.83 -17.19
C GLU A 108 -11.23 -16.86 -18.03
N LYS A 109 -10.95 -17.19 -19.30
CA LYS A 109 -10.21 -16.31 -20.21
C LYS A 109 -10.90 -14.97 -20.42
N ALA A 110 -12.23 -14.95 -20.50
CA ALA A 110 -12.99 -13.70 -20.58
C ALA A 110 -12.82 -12.84 -19.31
N ILE A 111 -12.84 -13.46 -18.13
CA ILE A 111 -12.60 -12.77 -16.85
C ILE A 111 -11.17 -12.22 -16.79
N GLU A 112 -10.16 -13.03 -17.12
CA GLU A 112 -8.77 -12.58 -17.18
C GLU A 112 -8.59 -11.39 -18.13
N ARG A 113 -9.27 -11.42 -19.27
CA ARG A 113 -9.26 -10.31 -20.23
C ARG A 113 -9.92 -9.05 -19.66
N ILE A 114 -11.07 -9.17 -18.98
CA ILE A 114 -11.73 -8.05 -18.31
C ILE A 114 -10.81 -7.42 -17.25
N LEU A 115 -10.14 -8.28 -16.46
CA LEU A 115 -9.18 -7.86 -15.43
C LEU A 115 -7.97 -7.14 -16.05
N TYR A 116 -7.48 -7.64 -17.19
CA TYR A 116 -6.37 -7.03 -17.93
C TYR A 116 -6.76 -5.65 -18.49
N GLU A 117 -7.91 -5.52 -19.16
CA GLU A 117 -8.37 -4.25 -19.75
C GLU A 117 -8.61 -3.16 -18.71
N ASN A 118 -9.08 -3.55 -17.51
CA ASN A 118 -9.27 -2.63 -16.40
C ASN A 118 -7.99 -2.36 -15.59
N LYS A 119 -6.84 -2.91 -16.03
CA LYS A 119 -5.53 -2.74 -15.39
C LYS A 119 -5.58 -3.09 -13.91
N THR A 120 -6.24 -4.20 -13.58
CA THR A 120 -6.54 -4.57 -12.19
C THR A 120 -5.30 -4.76 -11.33
N ASN A 121 -4.17 -5.18 -11.90
CA ASN A 121 -2.89 -5.24 -11.17
C ASN A 121 -2.48 -3.88 -10.58
N ILE A 122 -2.68 -2.79 -11.32
CA ILE A 122 -2.42 -1.42 -10.82
C ILE A 122 -3.51 -1.02 -9.82
N LYS A 123 -4.77 -1.38 -10.11
CA LYS A 123 -5.90 -1.05 -9.26
C LYS A 123 -5.84 -1.76 -7.91
N ASN A 124 -5.40 -3.00 -7.82
CA ASN A 124 -5.22 -3.74 -6.57
C ASN A 124 -4.23 -3.01 -5.66
N ARG A 125 -3.10 -2.54 -6.19
CA ARG A 125 -2.16 -1.68 -5.44
C ARG A 125 -2.75 -0.33 -5.03
N GLN A 126 -3.70 0.21 -5.79
CA GLN A 126 -4.41 1.43 -5.40
C GLN A 126 -5.41 1.13 -4.28
N ILE A 127 -6.29 0.15 -4.47
CA ILE A 127 -7.31 -0.30 -3.52
C ILE A 127 -6.67 -0.63 -2.17
N ALA A 128 -5.60 -1.42 -2.15
CA ALA A 128 -4.90 -1.75 -0.91
C ALA A 128 -4.32 -0.52 -0.21
N ARG A 129 -3.71 0.41 -0.96
CA ARG A 129 -3.20 1.67 -0.39
C ARG A 129 -4.31 2.53 0.18
N GLU A 130 -5.47 2.57 -0.47
CA GLU A 130 -6.64 3.30 0.05
C GLU A 130 -7.17 2.62 1.31
N LEU A 131 -7.44 1.32 1.28
CA LEU A 131 -7.92 0.56 2.45
C LEU A 131 -7.03 0.77 3.68
N TYR A 132 -5.72 0.63 3.51
CA TYR A 132 -4.73 0.75 4.58
C TYR A 132 -4.61 2.16 5.17
N ARG A 133 -5.05 3.19 4.45
CA ARG A 133 -4.99 4.59 4.91
C ARG A 133 -6.33 5.21 5.25
N SER A 134 -7.44 4.67 4.73
CA SER A 134 -8.80 5.21 4.92
C SER A 134 -9.76 4.23 5.57
N THR A 135 -9.27 3.06 6.01
CA THR A 135 -9.97 1.95 6.68
C THR A 135 -11.10 1.30 5.89
N GLU A 136 -11.61 1.93 4.83
CA GLU A 136 -12.63 1.38 3.96
C GLU A 136 -12.35 1.73 2.49
N ILE A 137 -12.82 0.86 1.58
CA ILE A 137 -12.79 1.08 0.14
C ILE A 137 -13.91 0.29 -0.53
N ALA A 138 -14.44 0.82 -1.64
CA ALA A 138 -15.34 0.06 -2.49
C ALA A 138 -14.95 0.13 -3.97
N GLU A 139 -15.31 -0.92 -4.68
CA GLU A 139 -15.04 -1.15 -6.09
C GLU A 139 -16.36 -1.46 -6.79
N TYR A 140 -16.77 -0.58 -7.70
CA TYR A 140 -17.98 -0.71 -8.48
C TYR A 140 -17.66 -1.15 -9.90
N TRP A 141 -18.22 -2.30 -10.27
CA TRP A 141 -18.17 -2.85 -11.61
C TRP A 141 -19.43 -2.46 -12.37
N TYR A 142 -19.27 -1.94 -13.58
CA TYR A 142 -20.39 -1.52 -14.40
C TYR A 142 -20.17 -1.87 -15.87
N TYR A 143 -21.24 -1.98 -16.62
CA TYR A 143 -21.19 -2.22 -18.05
C TYR A 143 -21.39 -0.92 -18.83
N GLN A 144 -20.77 -0.86 -20.00
CA GLN A 144 -20.95 0.22 -20.96
C GLN A 144 -21.26 -0.39 -22.31
N LYS A 145 -22.34 0.07 -22.96
CA LYS A 145 -22.68 -0.33 -24.32
C LYS A 145 -21.65 0.24 -25.29
N VAL A 146 -21.13 -0.61 -26.16
CA VAL A 146 -20.14 -0.28 -27.19
C VAL A 146 -20.50 -0.99 -28.50
N ASP A 147 -19.76 -0.69 -29.57
CA ASP A 147 -19.86 -1.44 -30.82
C ASP A 147 -19.45 -2.91 -30.61
N ASN A 148 -19.95 -3.79 -31.48
CA ASN A 148 -19.70 -5.22 -31.38
C ASN A 148 -18.20 -5.52 -31.48
N HIS A 149 -17.68 -6.32 -30.55
CA HIS A 149 -16.28 -6.73 -30.51
C HIS A 149 -16.14 -8.18 -30.02
N GLU A 150 -14.97 -8.78 -30.30
CA GLU A 150 -14.65 -10.17 -29.91
C GLU A 150 -13.50 -10.26 -28.90
N ASP A 151 -13.14 -9.13 -28.27
CA ASP A 151 -12.00 -9.06 -27.32
C ASP A 151 -12.06 -10.12 -26.20
N TYR A 152 -13.25 -10.56 -25.78
CA TYR A 152 -13.46 -11.55 -24.72
C TYR A 152 -13.49 -13.01 -25.22
N GLY A 153 -13.16 -13.26 -26.48
CA GLY A 153 -13.21 -14.59 -27.11
C GLY A 153 -14.59 -14.97 -27.68
N PHE A 154 -15.56 -14.06 -27.61
CA PHE A 154 -16.88 -14.19 -28.22
C PHE A 154 -17.46 -12.80 -28.55
N PRO A 155 -18.38 -12.71 -29.52
CA PRO A 155 -18.98 -11.43 -29.92
C PRO A 155 -19.87 -10.86 -28.82
N CYS A 156 -19.64 -9.61 -28.43
CA CYS A 156 -20.46 -8.88 -27.48
C CYS A 156 -20.44 -7.36 -27.77
N ASN A 157 -21.45 -6.65 -27.27
CA ASN A 157 -21.64 -5.20 -27.45
C ASN A 157 -21.54 -4.43 -26.12
N PHE A 158 -20.85 -5.01 -25.14
CA PHE A 158 -20.69 -4.42 -23.81
C PHE A 158 -19.25 -4.57 -23.33
N ARG A 159 -18.71 -3.50 -22.75
CA ARG A 159 -17.45 -3.53 -22.01
C ARG A 159 -17.72 -3.40 -20.52
N ILE A 160 -17.01 -4.22 -19.75
CA ILE A 160 -17.02 -4.13 -18.29
C ILE A 160 -15.96 -3.13 -17.84
N LYS A 161 -16.36 -2.18 -17.02
CA LYS A 161 -15.53 -1.07 -16.51
C LYS A 161 -15.54 -1.03 -15.00
N LEU A 162 -14.51 -0.40 -14.47
CA LEU A 162 -14.26 -0.31 -13.05
C LEU A 162 -14.18 1.13 -12.53
N LYS A 163 -14.91 1.42 -11.46
CA LYS A 163 -14.83 2.68 -10.71
C LYS A 163 -14.53 2.38 -9.24
N LEU A 164 -13.58 3.12 -8.67
CA LEU A 164 -13.27 3.03 -7.24
C LEU A 164 -14.03 4.12 -6.49
N PHE A 165 -14.60 3.76 -5.35
CA PHE A 165 -15.22 4.67 -4.40
C PHE A 165 -14.28 4.81 -3.21
N VAL A 166 -13.72 6.00 -3.05
CA VAL A 166 -12.54 6.23 -2.21
C VAL A 166 -12.86 7.30 -1.17
N PRO A 167 -12.93 6.96 0.13
CA PRO A 167 -13.18 7.95 1.17
C PRO A 167 -12.17 9.09 1.19
N TRP A 168 -10.91 8.78 0.86
CA TRP A 168 -9.85 9.79 0.70
C TRP A 168 -10.19 10.88 -0.33
N LYS A 169 -11.01 10.55 -1.33
CA LYS A 169 -11.51 11.47 -2.38
C LYS A 169 -12.88 12.06 -2.06
N ASN A 170 -13.26 12.07 -0.78
CA ASN A 170 -14.52 12.60 -0.25
C ASN A 170 -15.76 11.79 -0.66
N ASP A 171 -15.57 10.50 -0.98
CA ASP A 171 -16.69 9.57 -1.01
C ASP A 171 -17.07 9.18 0.41
N ILE A 172 -18.35 8.96 0.62
CA ILE A 172 -18.88 8.46 1.87
C ILE A 172 -19.58 7.15 1.57
N LEU A 173 -19.13 6.05 2.17
CA LEU A 173 -19.65 4.72 1.92
C LEU A 173 -20.61 4.32 3.04
N TYR A 174 -21.72 3.68 2.66
CA TYR A 174 -22.74 3.17 3.56
C TYR A 174 -23.09 1.73 3.14
N PRO A 175 -22.30 0.73 3.54
CA PRO A 175 -22.71 -0.66 3.40
C PRO A 175 -23.86 -0.94 4.38
N MET A 176 -24.87 -1.69 3.94
CA MET A 176 -25.99 -2.11 4.79
C MET A 176 -26.04 -3.63 4.81
N PHE A 177 -25.96 -4.19 6.01
CA PHE A 177 -25.97 -5.62 6.27
C PHE A 177 -27.29 -6.05 6.93
N ASP A 178 -27.70 -7.29 6.68
CA ASP A 178 -28.81 -7.94 7.40
C ASP A 178 -28.33 -8.60 8.71
N GLU A 179 -29.25 -9.26 9.42
CA GLU A 179 -28.96 -9.99 10.66
C GLU A 179 -28.01 -11.19 10.49
N TYR A 180 -27.70 -11.57 9.24
CA TYR A 180 -26.83 -12.69 8.88
C TYR A 180 -25.49 -12.22 8.29
N ASP A 181 -25.15 -10.95 8.48
CA ASP A 181 -23.95 -10.30 7.93
C ASP A 181 -23.85 -10.30 6.40
N ASN A 182 -24.99 -10.43 5.69
CA ASN A 182 -25.04 -10.29 4.24
C ASN A 182 -25.30 -8.84 3.84
N MET A 183 -24.47 -8.31 2.95
CA MET A 183 -24.69 -6.97 2.38
C MET A 183 -25.94 -6.99 1.47
N ILE A 184 -27.01 -6.30 1.91
CA ILE A 184 -28.29 -6.20 1.18
C ILE A 184 -28.38 -4.96 0.31
N ALA A 185 -27.69 -3.88 0.70
CA ALA A 185 -27.56 -2.67 -0.09
C ALA A 185 -26.18 -2.04 0.14
N PHE A 186 -25.71 -1.32 -0.87
CA PHE A 186 -24.55 -0.48 -0.74
C PHE A 186 -24.92 0.93 -1.20
N SER A 187 -24.67 1.94 -0.37
CA SER A 187 -24.87 3.33 -0.75
C SER A 187 -23.60 4.17 -0.70
N ARG A 188 -23.58 5.24 -1.49
CA ARG A 188 -22.48 6.19 -1.58
C ARG A 188 -23.00 7.62 -1.57
N GLY A 189 -22.57 8.42 -0.61
CA GLY A 189 -22.68 9.87 -0.64
C GLY A 189 -21.44 10.50 -1.29
N PHE A 190 -21.62 11.51 -2.14
CA PHE A 190 -20.52 12.33 -2.65
C PHE A 190 -21.01 13.71 -3.07
N SER A 191 -20.09 14.66 -3.21
CA SER A 191 -20.42 16.02 -3.64
C SER A 191 -19.68 16.38 -4.91
N LEU A 192 -20.39 16.99 -5.87
CA LEU A 192 -19.81 17.52 -7.10
C LEU A 192 -20.02 19.02 -7.18
N MET A 193 -19.00 19.73 -7.65
CA MET A 193 -19.12 21.14 -7.98
C MET A 193 -19.70 21.27 -9.39
N ASN A 194 -20.83 21.97 -9.52
CA ASN A 194 -21.45 22.24 -10.81
C ASN A 194 -20.72 23.36 -11.58
N LYS A 195 -21.15 23.63 -12.82
CA LYS A 195 -20.58 24.71 -13.66
C LYS A 195 -20.69 26.11 -13.04
N GLU A 196 -21.62 26.29 -12.09
CA GLU A 196 -21.89 27.54 -11.37
C GLU A 196 -21.12 27.63 -10.03
N LYS A 197 -20.17 26.71 -9.78
CA LYS A 197 -19.42 26.60 -8.52
C LYS A 197 -20.26 26.31 -7.27
N LYS A 198 -21.51 25.88 -7.44
CA LYS A 198 -22.33 25.34 -6.34
C LYS A 198 -22.00 23.88 -6.10
N VAL A 199 -21.93 23.49 -4.84
CA VAL A 199 -21.71 22.10 -4.42
C VAL A 199 -23.07 21.41 -4.36
N ILE A 200 -23.23 20.35 -5.14
CA ILE A 200 -24.44 19.51 -5.16
C ILE A 200 -24.09 18.18 -4.50
N GLU A 201 -24.91 17.76 -3.54
CA GLU A 201 -24.82 16.46 -2.88
C GLU A 201 -25.56 15.40 -3.72
N TYR A 202 -24.91 14.25 -3.89
CA TYR A 202 -25.44 13.09 -4.57
C TYR A 202 -25.41 11.89 -3.62
N PHE A 203 -26.38 11.01 -3.80
CA PHE A 203 -26.48 9.74 -3.10
C PHE A 203 -26.78 8.64 -4.11
N GLU A 204 -25.93 7.63 -4.20
CA GLU A 204 -26.12 6.45 -5.07
C GLU A 204 -26.41 5.25 -4.20
N THR A 205 -27.39 4.43 -4.59
CA THR A 205 -27.70 3.16 -3.91
C THR A 205 -27.69 2.02 -4.92
N PHE A 206 -27.01 0.94 -4.55
CA PHE A 206 -26.80 -0.26 -5.33
C PHE A 206 -27.43 -1.44 -4.58
N THR A 207 -28.39 -2.09 -5.20
CA THR A 207 -29.01 -3.34 -4.71
C THR A 207 -28.79 -4.46 -5.72
N ASP A 208 -29.22 -5.67 -5.38
CA ASP A 208 -29.26 -6.79 -6.32
C ASP A 208 -30.23 -6.53 -7.50
N THR A 209 -31.28 -5.74 -7.32
CA THR A 209 -32.33 -5.53 -8.35
C THR A 209 -32.23 -4.21 -9.10
N GLU A 210 -31.79 -3.14 -8.44
CA GLU A 210 -31.77 -1.78 -8.98
C GLU A 210 -30.54 -0.98 -8.56
N VAL A 211 -30.15 -0.03 -9.40
CA VAL A 211 -29.16 0.99 -9.08
C VAL A 211 -29.84 2.35 -9.27
N LYS A 212 -29.89 3.15 -8.20
CA LYS A 212 -30.52 4.48 -8.21
C LYS A 212 -29.52 5.55 -7.82
N ARG A 213 -29.66 6.74 -8.41
CA ARG A 213 -28.96 7.95 -8.00
C ARG A 213 -29.99 9.00 -7.60
N PHE A 214 -29.71 9.69 -6.51
CA PHE A 214 -30.46 10.81 -5.99
C PHE A 214 -29.54 12.04 -5.97
N LYS A 215 -30.12 13.20 -6.23
CA LYS A 215 -29.47 14.51 -6.12
C LYS A 215 -30.23 15.36 -5.12
N LYS A 216 -29.52 16.16 -4.34
CA LYS A 216 -30.12 17.11 -3.41
C LYS A 216 -30.31 18.46 -4.11
N ASP A 217 -31.55 18.89 -4.25
CA ASP A 217 -31.94 20.21 -4.74
C ASP A 217 -32.45 21.10 -3.61
N ASP A 218 -32.92 22.31 -3.94
CA ASP A 218 -33.42 23.28 -2.97
C ASP A 218 -34.70 22.80 -2.23
N THR A 219 -35.36 21.77 -2.75
CA THR A 219 -36.61 21.22 -2.21
C THR A 219 -36.44 19.88 -1.48
N GLY A 220 -35.31 19.19 -1.67
CA GLY A 220 -34.98 17.94 -0.99
C GLY A 220 -34.19 16.98 -1.87
N TRP A 221 -34.32 15.67 -1.58
CA TRP A 221 -33.71 14.63 -2.42
C TRP A 221 -34.67 14.27 -3.55
N VAL A 222 -34.18 14.36 -4.79
CA VAL A 222 -34.91 13.96 -6.00
C VAL A 222 -34.12 12.92 -6.78
N GLU A 223 -34.82 12.02 -7.47
CA GLU A 223 -34.18 11.00 -8.29
C GLU A 223 -33.49 11.63 -9.52
N ASP A 224 -32.24 11.24 -9.74
CA ASP A 224 -31.43 11.63 -10.90
C ASP A 224 -31.43 10.46 -11.89
N VAL A 225 -32.39 10.48 -12.83
CA VAL A 225 -32.55 9.42 -13.82
C VAL A 225 -31.39 9.44 -14.81
N ILE A 226 -30.55 8.40 -14.75
CA ILE A 226 -29.46 8.19 -15.70
C ILE A 226 -29.83 7.04 -16.62
N GLU A 227 -29.84 7.31 -17.93
CA GLU A 227 -30.12 6.29 -18.93
C GLU A 227 -29.19 5.08 -18.76
N GLY A 228 -29.79 3.89 -18.62
CA GLY A 228 -29.08 2.62 -18.52
C GLY A 228 -28.70 2.16 -17.10
N ILE A 229 -29.00 2.92 -16.05
CA ILE A 229 -28.63 2.57 -14.66
C ILE A 229 -29.79 1.92 -13.86
N GLY A 230 -31.05 2.07 -14.29
CA GLY A 230 -32.22 1.74 -13.46
C GLY A 230 -32.42 0.27 -13.05
N LYS A 231 -32.07 -0.72 -13.89
CA LYS A 231 -32.25 -2.15 -13.56
C LYS A 231 -30.91 -2.86 -13.51
N ASN A 232 -30.66 -3.58 -12.41
CA ASN A 232 -29.46 -4.37 -12.26
C ASN A 232 -29.59 -5.71 -13.02
N VAL A 233 -28.77 -5.89 -14.05
CA VAL A 233 -28.85 -7.06 -14.96
C VAL A 233 -28.22 -8.32 -14.36
N ILE A 234 -27.30 -8.18 -13.40
CA ILE A 234 -26.59 -9.33 -12.83
C ILE A 234 -27.32 -9.97 -11.63
N GLU A 235 -28.37 -9.32 -11.12
CA GLU A 235 -29.15 -9.75 -9.94
C GLU A 235 -28.25 -9.95 -8.69
N LYS A 236 -27.18 -9.16 -8.60
CA LYS A 236 -26.22 -9.13 -7.50
C LYS A 236 -25.73 -7.71 -7.32
N ILE A 237 -25.49 -7.27 -6.09
CA ILE A 237 -24.92 -5.94 -5.84
C ILE A 237 -23.57 -5.82 -6.59
N PRO A 238 -23.43 -4.89 -7.55
CA PRO A 238 -22.26 -4.75 -8.42
C PRO A 238 -21.06 -4.07 -7.75
N VAL A 239 -21.07 -4.02 -6.41
CA VAL A 239 -20.06 -3.40 -5.57
C VAL A 239 -19.35 -4.48 -4.76
N VAL A 240 -18.03 -4.36 -4.69
CA VAL A 240 -17.17 -5.08 -3.75
C VAL A 240 -16.74 -4.07 -2.69
N TYR A 241 -16.91 -4.41 -1.42
CA TYR A 241 -16.57 -3.54 -0.30
C TYR A 241 -15.56 -4.26 0.59
N ALA A 242 -14.55 -3.52 1.06
CA ALA A 242 -13.62 -3.98 2.10
C ALA A 242 -13.52 -2.93 3.19
N SER A 243 -13.39 -3.40 4.42
CA SER A 243 -13.08 -2.57 5.58
C SER A 243 -12.10 -3.24 6.52
N GLN A 244 -11.43 -2.40 7.29
CA GLN A 244 -10.67 -2.75 8.48
C GLN A 244 -11.03 -1.76 9.60
N GLU A 245 -10.80 -2.14 10.85
CA GLU A 245 -11.19 -1.32 12.00
C GLU A 245 -10.37 -0.03 12.09
N GLU A 246 -9.05 -0.16 11.98
CA GLU A 246 -8.09 0.94 12.18
C GLU A 246 -7.10 1.05 11.01
N THR A 247 -6.31 2.12 10.97
CA THR A 247 -5.26 2.29 9.95
C THR A 247 -4.02 1.47 10.29
N GLU A 248 -3.16 1.22 9.29
CA GLU A 248 -1.93 0.42 9.48
C GLU A 248 -0.93 0.97 10.49
N TRP A 249 -1.10 2.22 10.94
CA TRP A 249 -0.17 2.89 11.86
C TRP A 249 -0.84 3.30 13.18
N GLU A 250 -2.12 2.98 13.41
CA GLU A 250 -2.84 3.48 14.59
C GLU A 250 -2.15 3.05 15.89
N ASP A 251 -1.78 1.76 16.01
CA ASP A 251 -1.08 1.20 17.16
C ASP A 251 0.24 1.90 17.51
N VAL A 252 0.93 2.43 16.50
CA VAL A 252 2.28 3.04 16.64
C VAL A 252 2.26 4.55 16.52
N LYS A 253 1.07 5.15 16.44
CA LYS A 253 0.88 6.60 16.29
C LYS A 253 1.57 7.39 17.38
N TYR A 254 1.49 6.93 18.63
CA TYR A 254 2.18 7.56 19.76
C TYR A 254 3.70 7.51 19.61
N ASP A 255 4.24 6.37 19.14
CA ASP A 255 5.68 6.22 18.91
C ASP A 255 6.17 7.19 17.82
N ILE A 256 5.40 7.35 16.75
CA ILE A 256 5.71 8.29 15.67
C ILE A 256 5.69 9.74 16.19
N GLU A 257 4.62 10.16 16.87
CA GLU A 257 4.50 11.51 17.42
C GLU A 257 5.62 11.82 18.42
N ARG A 258 5.99 10.83 19.25
CA ARG A 258 7.07 10.96 20.22
C ARG A 258 8.44 11.07 19.55
N LEU A 259 8.72 10.28 18.51
CA LEU A 259 9.97 10.35 17.76
C LEU A 259 10.16 11.71 17.09
N GLU A 260 9.11 12.25 16.46
CA GLU A 260 9.16 13.58 15.85
C GLU A 260 9.46 14.69 16.86
N LEU A 261 8.84 14.61 18.05
CA LEU A 261 9.12 15.52 19.14
C LEU A 261 10.57 15.43 19.61
N ILE A 262 11.09 14.20 19.74
CA ILE A 262 12.49 13.95 20.13
C ILE A 262 13.44 14.54 19.09
N PHE A 263 13.23 14.26 17.80
CA PHE A 263 14.08 14.80 16.73
C PHE A 263 14.07 16.33 16.69
N SER A 264 12.89 16.93 16.83
CA SER A 264 12.73 18.39 16.87
C SER A 264 13.49 19.01 18.05
N ARG A 265 13.36 18.44 19.25
CA ARG A 265 14.07 18.90 20.45
C ARG A 265 15.58 18.65 20.37
N HIS A 266 15.99 17.52 19.81
CA HIS A 266 17.40 17.20 19.64
C HIS A 266 18.06 18.16 18.64
N ALA A 267 17.37 18.56 17.59
CA ALA A 267 17.84 19.61 16.68
C ALA A 267 18.05 20.96 17.40
N GLU A 268 17.13 21.37 18.29
CA GLU A 268 17.32 22.57 19.12
C GLU A 268 18.53 22.48 20.05
N ILE A 269 18.79 21.31 20.63
CA ILE A 269 19.98 21.06 21.47
C ILE A 269 21.24 21.20 20.63
N ASN A 270 21.26 20.61 19.43
CA ASN A 270 22.39 20.70 18.52
C ASN A 270 22.65 22.17 18.11
N ASP A 271 21.61 22.94 17.79
CA ASP A 271 21.75 24.37 17.48
C ASP A 271 22.26 25.18 18.68
N TYR A 272 21.84 24.83 19.90
CA TYR A 272 22.29 25.50 21.13
C TYR A 272 23.78 25.23 21.42
N HIS A 273 24.24 24.00 21.18
CA HIS A 273 25.62 23.59 21.43
C HIS A 273 26.56 23.73 20.22
N ALA A 274 26.04 24.10 19.04
CA ALA A 274 26.84 24.31 17.83
C ALA A 274 27.88 25.43 17.99
N SER A 275 27.63 26.40 18.87
CA SER A 275 28.60 27.44 19.23
C SER A 275 29.19 27.17 20.62
N PRO A 276 30.52 27.10 20.77
CA PRO A 276 31.15 26.84 22.07
C PRO A 276 30.82 27.96 23.06
N MET A 277 30.28 27.59 24.21
CA MET A 277 30.10 28.53 25.31
C MET A 277 31.36 28.57 26.16
N ILE A 278 31.83 29.77 26.47
CA ILE A 278 32.99 29.99 27.32
C ILE A 278 32.49 30.43 28.68
N PHE A 279 32.79 29.64 29.71
CA PHE A 279 32.57 30.00 31.11
C PHE A 279 33.87 30.56 31.68
N VAL A 280 33.77 31.72 32.32
CA VAL A 280 34.90 32.44 32.90
C VAL A 280 34.63 32.67 34.38
N THR A 281 35.60 32.31 35.21
CA THR A 281 35.67 32.68 36.63
C THR A 281 36.78 33.71 36.80
N GLY A 282 36.51 34.85 37.45
CA GLY A 282 37.48 35.95 37.64
C GLY A 282 37.43 37.04 36.55
N THR A 283 38.44 37.92 36.53
CA THR A 283 38.58 39.03 35.57
C THR A 283 39.41 38.57 34.36
N VAL A 284 38.94 38.88 33.14
CA VAL A 284 39.63 38.61 31.87
C VAL A 284 40.07 39.94 31.26
N ASP A 285 41.37 40.13 31.11
CA ASP A 285 41.97 41.38 30.64
C ASP A 285 42.03 41.46 29.11
N SER A 286 42.08 40.32 28.42
CA SER A 286 42.06 40.28 26.96
C SER A 286 41.38 39.01 26.41
N MET A 287 40.46 39.22 25.45
CA MET A 287 39.88 38.16 24.62
C MET A 287 40.44 38.29 23.19
N PRO A 288 41.01 37.23 22.60
CA PRO A 288 41.51 37.28 21.23
C PRO A 288 40.36 37.46 20.22
N GLN A 289 40.55 38.33 19.21
CA GLN A 289 39.57 38.52 18.15
C GLN A 289 39.54 37.32 17.19
N ALA A 290 38.36 37.10 16.56
CA ALA A 290 38.17 36.00 15.62
C ALA A 290 39.06 36.18 14.37
N GLY A 291 40.10 35.35 14.23
CA GLY A 291 40.98 35.32 13.05
C GLY A 291 42.48 35.20 13.32
N GLU A 292 42.93 35.35 14.58
CA GLU A 292 44.36 35.28 14.91
C GLU A 292 44.85 33.84 15.18
N ALA A 293 46.03 33.51 14.65
CA ALA A 293 46.58 32.15 14.61
C ALA A 293 47.17 31.64 15.94
N ASN A 294 47.28 32.49 16.97
CA ASN A 294 47.78 32.13 18.31
C ASN A 294 46.90 32.75 19.39
N LYS A 295 45.84 32.04 19.80
CA LYS A 295 44.89 32.52 20.82
C LYS A 295 45.41 32.18 22.23
N ALA A 296 45.83 33.18 22.98
CA ALA A 296 46.03 33.08 24.42
C ALA A 296 45.08 34.06 25.12
N ALA A 297 44.36 33.59 26.14
CA ALA A 297 43.50 34.43 26.98
C ALA A 297 44.25 34.69 28.29
N GLN A 298 44.26 35.95 28.73
CA GLN A 298 44.95 36.36 29.96
C GLN A 298 43.93 36.81 31.01
N GLY A 299 44.04 36.26 32.22
CA GLY A 299 43.22 36.63 33.37
C GLY A 299 44.08 36.81 34.62
N GLU A 300 43.52 37.48 35.62
CA GLU A 300 44.16 37.71 36.92
C GLU A 300 44.47 36.39 37.68
N ILE A 301 45.30 36.48 38.73
CA ILE A 301 45.66 35.34 39.57
C ILE A 301 44.40 34.76 40.22
N GLY A 302 44.03 33.54 39.82
CA GLY A 302 42.82 32.84 40.27
C GLY A 302 41.69 32.80 39.23
N SER A 303 41.88 33.39 38.04
CA SER A 303 40.92 33.28 36.93
C SER A 303 41.01 31.92 36.22
N ASP A 304 39.85 31.36 35.86
CA ASP A 304 39.72 30.07 35.17
C ASP A 304 38.76 30.22 33.98
N MET A 305 39.12 29.66 32.83
CA MET A 305 38.32 29.72 31.60
C MET A 305 38.08 28.31 31.08
N LYS A 306 36.81 27.88 31.07
CA LYS A 306 36.40 26.56 30.60
C LYS A 306 35.49 26.71 29.41
N VAL A 307 35.78 25.97 28.34
CA VAL A 307 34.80 25.76 27.28
C VAL A 307 33.78 24.75 27.80
N ILE A 308 32.51 25.14 27.83
CA ILE A 308 31.41 24.21 28.10
C ILE A 308 31.19 23.41 26.82
N SER A 309 31.84 22.26 26.73
CA SER A 309 31.56 21.23 25.73
C SER A 309 30.38 20.38 26.19
N TRP A 310 29.52 20.01 25.25
CA TRP A 310 28.54 18.94 25.47
C TRP A 310 29.24 17.61 25.18
N GLU A 311 29.80 16.98 26.22
CA GLU A 311 30.72 15.84 26.04
C GLU A 311 30.03 14.51 25.71
N SER A 312 28.70 14.43 25.69
CA SER A 312 28.01 13.21 25.26
C SER A 312 26.55 13.46 24.89
N ALA A 313 26.12 12.90 23.75
CA ALA A 313 24.69 12.64 23.54
C ALA A 313 24.23 11.63 24.61
N PRO A 314 23.15 11.91 25.36
CA PRO A 314 22.70 11.00 26.40
C PRO A 314 22.38 9.63 25.79
N GLU A 315 23.05 8.57 26.26
CA GLU A 315 22.78 7.18 25.80
C GLU A 315 21.31 6.82 25.99
N SER A 316 20.64 7.40 26.99
CA SER A 316 19.20 7.28 27.21
C SER A 316 18.36 7.80 26.04
N LEU A 317 18.78 8.88 25.37
CA LEU A 317 18.08 9.44 24.21
C LEU A 317 18.19 8.51 23.01
N LYS A 318 19.39 7.99 22.78
CA LYS A 318 19.65 7.01 21.72
C LYS A 318 18.83 5.74 21.95
N LEU A 319 18.83 5.22 23.17
CA LEU A 319 18.01 4.07 23.56
C LEU A 319 16.51 4.32 23.30
N GLU A 320 15.98 5.50 23.70
CA GLU A 320 14.57 5.85 23.43
C GLU A 320 14.26 5.86 21.93
N ILE A 321 15.11 6.49 21.10
CA ILE A 321 14.92 6.54 19.64
C ILE A 321 14.94 5.12 19.05
N GLU A 322 15.92 4.31 19.44
CA GLU A 322 16.08 2.96 18.91
C GLU A 322 14.91 2.04 19.30
N THR A 323 14.49 2.05 20.56
CA THR A 323 13.34 1.25 21.03
C THR A 323 12.05 1.65 20.32
N ARG A 324 11.82 2.97 20.10
CA ARG A 324 10.60 3.44 19.42
C ARG A 324 10.60 3.07 17.94
N LEU A 325 11.75 3.17 17.26
CA LEU A 325 11.87 2.69 15.88
C LEU A 325 11.65 1.17 15.79
N GLU A 326 12.23 0.40 16.70
CA GLU A 326 12.02 -1.05 16.76
C GLU A 326 10.53 -1.40 16.99
N ASN A 327 9.85 -0.72 17.91
CA ASN A 327 8.41 -0.87 18.13
C ASN A 327 7.61 -0.59 16.86
N ILE A 328 7.91 0.51 16.15
CA ILE A 328 7.24 0.84 14.88
C ILE A 328 7.37 -0.32 13.89
N HIS A 329 8.59 -0.84 13.68
CA HIS A 329 8.83 -1.92 12.73
C HIS A 329 8.18 -3.24 13.16
N LYS A 330 8.27 -3.57 14.45
CA LYS A 330 7.73 -4.82 15.01
C LYS A 330 6.21 -4.86 15.01
N PHE A 331 5.56 -3.84 15.58
CA PHE A 331 4.09 -3.84 15.73
C PHE A 331 3.36 -3.62 14.40
N THR A 332 3.97 -2.88 13.46
CA THR A 332 3.41 -2.76 12.11
C THR A 332 3.80 -3.89 11.18
N LYS A 333 4.66 -4.82 11.63
CA LYS A 333 5.28 -5.90 10.83
C LYS A 333 5.90 -5.37 9.54
N THR A 334 6.60 -4.23 9.65
CA THR A 334 7.26 -3.55 8.53
C THR A 334 8.78 -3.74 8.65
N PRO A 335 9.41 -4.60 7.83
CA PRO A 335 10.84 -4.90 7.95
C PRO A 335 11.75 -3.68 7.73
N ASP A 336 12.73 -3.47 8.63
CA ASP A 336 13.78 -2.45 8.47
C ASP A 336 15.02 -3.06 7.81
N LEU A 337 15.02 -3.05 6.48
CA LEU A 337 16.08 -3.68 5.70
C LEU A 337 17.44 -3.01 5.89
N PHE A 338 17.48 -1.68 6.00
CA PHE A 338 18.77 -0.98 6.03
C PHE A 338 19.52 -1.26 7.33
N ARG A 339 18.80 -1.28 8.47
CA ARG A 339 19.41 -1.55 9.77
C ARG A 339 19.76 -3.03 9.95
N GLN A 340 18.90 -3.93 9.50
CA GLN A 340 19.10 -5.37 9.67
C GLN A 340 20.22 -5.94 8.77
N VAL A 341 20.46 -5.32 7.61
CA VAL A 341 21.50 -5.76 6.67
C VAL A 341 22.87 -5.12 6.98
N LYS A 342 22.91 -4.05 7.78
CA LYS A 342 24.16 -3.32 8.09
C LYS A 342 25.14 -4.20 8.86
N GLY A 343 26.19 -4.65 8.18
CA GLY A 343 27.25 -5.50 8.75
C GLY A 343 27.32 -6.92 8.16
N LEU A 344 26.37 -7.30 7.30
CA LEU A 344 26.36 -8.59 6.61
C LEU A 344 26.98 -8.45 5.22
N SER A 345 28.09 -9.17 4.95
CA SER A 345 28.78 -9.15 3.65
C SER A 345 28.11 -10.06 2.60
N GLN A 346 27.36 -11.08 3.04
CA GLN A 346 26.54 -11.96 2.22
C GLN A 346 25.24 -12.27 2.97
N ILE A 347 24.10 -12.16 2.29
CA ILE A 347 22.79 -12.50 2.83
C ILE A 347 22.31 -13.76 2.11
N SER A 348 22.15 -14.87 2.83
CA SER A 348 21.58 -16.10 2.25
C SER A 348 20.07 -15.93 2.00
N GLY A 349 19.49 -16.69 1.06
CA GLY A 349 18.06 -16.66 0.78
C GLY A 349 17.20 -17.09 1.97
N ILE A 350 17.69 -18.02 2.80
CA ILE A 350 17.04 -18.39 4.08
C ILE A 350 17.03 -17.21 5.05
N MET A 351 18.14 -16.46 5.17
CA MET A 351 18.19 -15.27 6.04
C MET A 351 17.26 -14.17 5.52
N LEU A 352 17.18 -13.95 4.21
CA LEU A 352 16.19 -13.03 3.62
C LEU A 352 14.76 -13.46 3.99
N LYS A 353 14.42 -14.75 3.91
CA LYS A 353 13.09 -15.25 4.32
C LYS A 353 12.81 -14.99 5.80
N MET A 354 13.81 -15.14 6.68
CA MET A 354 13.66 -14.83 8.11
C MET A 354 13.46 -13.33 8.35
N LEU A 355 14.21 -12.46 7.66
CA LEU A 355 14.07 -11.00 7.75
C LEU A 355 12.68 -10.52 7.30
N PHE A 356 12.09 -11.18 6.32
CA PHE A 356 10.78 -10.83 5.78
C PHE A 356 9.61 -11.61 6.38
N MET A 357 9.86 -12.49 7.37
CA MET A 357 8.83 -13.36 7.95
C MET A 357 7.61 -12.57 8.45
N ASP A 358 7.85 -11.49 9.20
CA ASP A 358 6.76 -10.65 9.74
C ASP A 358 5.92 -10.03 8.62
N ALA A 359 6.54 -9.59 7.53
CA ALA A 359 5.82 -9.08 6.37
C ALA A 359 4.99 -10.17 5.68
N HIS A 360 5.45 -11.42 5.67
CA HIS A 360 4.71 -12.56 5.11
C HIS A 360 3.51 -12.92 5.98
N LEU A 361 3.71 -12.96 7.30
CA LEU A 361 2.64 -13.16 8.28
C LEU A 361 1.58 -12.06 8.14
N LYS A 362 1.99 -10.81 7.98
CA LYS A 362 1.08 -9.68 7.73
C LYS A 362 0.27 -9.86 6.45
N VAL A 363 0.89 -10.31 5.35
CA VAL A 363 0.15 -10.58 4.10
C VAL A 363 -0.86 -11.71 4.32
N MET A 364 -0.49 -12.78 5.03
CA MET A 364 -1.42 -13.87 5.34
C MET A 364 -2.60 -13.40 6.21
N GLU A 365 -2.38 -12.56 7.22
CA GLU A 365 -3.47 -11.97 8.00
C GLU A 365 -4.38 -11.10 7.14
N LYS A 366 -3.81 -10.32 6.21
CA LYS A 366 -4.61 -9.51 5.30
C LYS A 366 -5.36 -10.34 4.25
N ASN A 367 -5.00 -11.60 4.02
CA ASN A 367 -5.77 -12.47 3.13
C ASN A 367 -7.18 -12.71 3.67
N GLU A 368 -7.44 -12.62 4.97
CA GLU A 368 -8.81 -12.68 5.52
C GLU A 368 -9.73 -11.63 4.87
N ILE A 369 -9.21 -10.43 4.61
CA ILE A 369 -9.95 -9.37 3.93
C ILE A 369 -9.92 -9.58 2.41
N TRP A 370 -8.74 -9.90 1.86
CA TRP A 370 -8.55 -9.91 0.41
C TRP A 370 -9.15 -11.12 -0.28
N ASP A 371 -9.22 -12.27 0.37
CA ASP A 371 -9.82 -13.49 -0.19
C ASP A 371 -11.32 -13.26 -0.41
N ASP A 372 -12.04 -12.79 0.61
CA ASP A 372 -13.46 -12.43 0.50
C ASP A 372 -13.69 -11.34 -0.56
N TYR A 373 -12.82 -10.32 -0.56
CA TYR A 373 -12.89 -9.22 -1.51
C TYR A 373 -12.72 -9.69 -2.97
N PHE A 374 -11.69 -10.48 -3.28
CA PHE A 374 -11.44 -10.95 -4.64
C PHE A 374 -12.42 -12.05 -5.06
N GLN A 375 -12.84 -12.94 -4.16
CA GLN A 375 -13.90 -13.90 -4.46
C GLN A 375 -15.20 -13.20 -4.82
N ARG A 376 -15.60 -12.16 -4.06
CA ARG A 376 -16.76 -11.34 -4.40
C ARG A 376 -16.62 -10.67 -5.76
N ARG A 377 -15.44 -10.12 -6.07
CA ARG A 377 -15.13 -9.56 -7.40
C ARG A 377 -15.34 -10.60 -8.50
N PHE A 378 -14.72 -11.78 -8.37
CA PHE A 378 -14.85 -12.83 -9.38
C PHE A 378 -16.30 -13.30 -9.54
N ASN A 379 -17.06 -13.37 -8.46
CA ASN A 379 -18.49 -13.70 -8.49
C ASN A 379 -19.34 -12.66 -9.23
N ILE A 380 -18.99 -11.37 -9.15
CA ILE A 380 -19.64 -10.31 -9.94
C ILE A 380 -19.27 -10.46 -11.42
N LEU A 381 -17.99 -10.68 -11.73
CA LEU A 381 -17.52 -10.84 -13.11
C LEU A 381 -18.11 -12.09 -13.78
N LYS A 382 -18.19 -13.23 -13.08
CA LYS A 382 -18.92 -14.42 -13.52
C LYS A 382 -20.35 -14.10 -13.90
N SER A 383 -21.06 -13.34 -13.07
CA SER A 383 -22.43 -12.93 -13.36
C SER A 383 -22.54 -11.99 -14.56
N TYR A 384 -21.57 -11.10 -14.78
CA TYR A 384 -21.51 -10.31 -16.02
C TYR A 384 -21.31 -11.18 -17.26
N VAL A 385 -20.36 -12.12 -17.22
CA VAL A 385 -20.11 -13.01 -18.36
C VAL A 385 -21.34 -13.85 -18.68
N GLY A 386 -21.92 -14.51 -17.67
CA GLY A 386 -23.04 -15.44 -17.85
C GLY A 386 -24.42 -14.80 -18.06
N LYS A 387 -24.68 -13.58 -17.57
CA LYS A 387 -26.01 -12.94 -17.69
C LYS A 387 -26.07 -11.79 -18.69
N LEU A 388 -24.96 -11.12 -18.97
CA LEU A 388 -24.94 -9.94 -19.84
C LEU A 388 -24.15 -10.18 -21.14
N LEU A 389 -22.91 -10.68 -21.04
CA LEU A 389 -22.01 -10.74 -22.19
C LEU A 389 -22.33 -11.91 -23.11
N ASN A 390 -22.54 -13.12 -22.56
CA ASN A 390 -22.93 -14.30 -23.31
C ASN A 390 -23.81 -15.22 -22.46
N THR A 391 -25.12 -15.15 -22.69
CA THR A 391 -26.13 -15.92 -21.94
C THR A 391 -26.00 -17.43 -22.10
N LYS A 392 -25.32 -17.92 -23.16
CA LYS A 392 -25.07 -19.35 -23.35
C LYS A 392 -24.04 -19.91 -22.36
N LEU A 393 -23.22 -19.05 -21.77
CA LEU A 393 -22.20 -19.43 -20.79
C LEU A 393 -22.71 -19.37 -19.34
N ALA A 394 -24.01 -19.15 -19.12
CA ALA A 394 -24.57 -19.01 -17.78
C ALA A 394 -24.29 -20.22 -16.87
N ASP A 395 -24.47 -21.45 -17.39
CA ASP A 395 -24.24 -22.66 -16.62
C ASP A 395 -22.75 -22.86 -16.29
N ALA A 396 -21.87 -22.64 -17.26
CA ALA A 396 -20.42 -22.70 -17.07
C ALA A 396 -19.95 -21.64 -16.07
N ALA A 397 -20.44 -20.41 -16.18
CA ALA A 397 -20.11 -19.33 -15.25
C ALA A 397 -20.56 -19.62 -13.82
N ASN A 398 -21.66 -20.35 -13.62
CA ASN A 398 -22.10 -20.74 -12.29
C ASN A 398 -21.22 -21.85 -11.68
N LYS A 399 -20.79 -22.83 -12.49
CA LYS A 399 -19.94 -23.96 -12.05
C LYS A 399 -18.47 -23.60 -11.85
N LEU A 400 -17.98 -22.60 -12.57
CA LEU A 400 -16.60 -22.14 -12.48
C LEU A 400 -16.28 -21.63 -11.07
N GLU A 401 -15.27 -22.21 -10.43
CA GLU A 401 -14.74 -21.79 -9.13
C GLU A 401 -13.43 -21.04 -9.36
N LEU A 402 -13.33 -19.83 -8.81
CA LEU A 402 -12.15 -18.96 -8.95
C LEU A 402 -11.66 -18.56 -7.56
N GLU A 403 -10.48 -19.04 -7.20
CA GLU A 403 -9.82 -18.74 -5.92
C GLU A 403 -8.68 -17.73 -6.14
N PRO A 404 -8.65 -16.60 -5.40
CA PRO A 404 -7.52 -15.70 -5.41
C PRO A 404 -6.33 -16.33 -4.69
N VAL A 405 -5.13 -16.18 -5.26
CA VAL A 405 -3.88 -16.59 -4.63
C VAL A 405 -2.93 -15.40 -4.57
N ILE A 406 -2.75 -14.87 -3.35
CA ILE A 406 -1.87 -13.73 -3.07
C ILE A 406 -0.52 -14.27 -2.61
N LYS A 407 0.54 -13.96 -3.37
CA LYS A 407 1.91 -14.39 -3.07
C LYS A 407 2.73 -13.18 -2.62
N PRO A 408 3.20 -13.16 -1.36
CA PRO A 408 4.08 -12.09 -0.88
C PRO A 408 5.27 -11.88 -1.82
N PHE A 409 5.61 -10.61 -2.07
CA PHE A 409 6.78 -10.26 -2.85
C PHE A 409 8.05 -10.60 -2.08
N MET A 410 8.97 -11.29 -2.76
CA MET A 410 10.28 -11.65 -2.23
C MET A 410 11.35 -11.51 -3.29
N ILE A 411 12.49 -10.97 -2.87
CA ILE A 411 13.71 -11.04 -3.67
C ILE A 411 14.17 -12.50 -3.57
N GLN A 412 14.07 -13.23 -4.68
CA GLN A 412 14.58 -14.59 -4.77
C GLN A 412 16.07 -14.53 -5.07
N ASP A 413 16.86 -15.30 -4.33
CA ASP A 413 18.20 -15.66 -4.78
C ASP A 413 18.05 -16.70 -5.91
N THR A 414 18.16 -16.23 -7.14
CA THR A 414 18.03 -17.07 -8.34
C THR A 414 19.07 -18.18 -8.36
N LYS A 415 20.24 -17.98 -7.75
CA LYS A 415 21.29 -19.01 -7.67
C LYS A 415 20.87 -20.14 -6.73
N GLU A 416 20.45 -19.81 -5.50
CA GLU A 416 20.01 -20.80 -4.52
C GLU A 416 18.78 -21.59 -5.03
N TRP A 417 17.87 -20.92 -5.74
CA TRP A 417 16.72 -21.57 -6.37
C TRP A 417 17.12 -22.55 -7.48
N VAL A 418 18.05 -22.15 -8.36
CA VAL A 418 18.60 -23.02 -9.41
C VAL A 418 19.32 -24.22 -8.81
N GLU A 419 20.15 -24.03 -7.78
CA GLU A 419 20.84 -25.12 -7.07
C GLU A 419 19.86 -26.08 -6.40
N THR A 420 18.78 -25.56 -5.81
CA THR A 420 17.70 -26.37 -5.22
C THR A 420 16.98 -27.19 -6.28
N LEU A 421 16.63 -26.58 -7.41
CA LEU A 421 15.96 -27.27 -8.53
C LEU A 421 16.87 -28.31 -9.19
N MET A 422 18.16 -28.01 -9.34
CA MET A 422 19.15 -28.99 -9.81
C MET A 422 19.20 -30.16 -8.84
N THR A 423 19.31 -29.92 -7.54
CA THR A 423 19.32 -30.97 -6.50
C THR A 423 18.06 -31.83 -6.58
N ALA A 424 16.88 -31.20 -6.67
CA ALA A 424 15.59 -31.88 -6.79
C ALA A 424 15.46 -32.70 -8.10
N ASN A 425 16.09 -32.24 -9.18
CA ASN A 425 16.13 -32.92 -10.48
C ASN A 425 17.32 -33.90 -10.60
N GLY A 426 17.97 -34.26 -9.48
CA GLY A 426 19.10 -35.21 -9.46
C GLY A 426 20.38 -34.66 -10.10
N ASN A 427 20.63 -33.37 -9.93
CA ASN A 427 21.72 -32.57 -10.52
C ASN A 427 21.78 -32.58 -12.04
N LYS A 428 20.65 -32.86 -12.71
CA LYS A 428 20.55 -32.70 -14.16
C LYS A 428 20.51 -31.22 -14.54
N PRO A 429 21.16 -30.81 -15.65
CA PRO A 429 21.07 -29.44 -16.16
C PRO A 429 19.61 -29.03 -16.38
N LEU A 430 19.23 -27.86 -15.86
CA LEU A 430 17.87 -27.32 -16.02
C LEU A 430 17.64 -26.70 -17.40
N LEU A 431 18.71 -26.19 -18.02
CA LEU A 431 18.70 -25.55 -19.33
C LEU A 431 19.74 -26.23 -20.21
N SER A 432 19.54 -26.16 -21.53
CA SER A 432 20.61 -26.54 -22.46
C SER A 432 21.81 -25.62 -22.25
N GLN A 433 23.00 -26.16 -22.51
CA GLN A 433 24.22 -25.37 -22.42
C GLN A 433 24.21 -24.21 -23.44
N GLU A 434 23.62 -24.44 -24.63
CA GLU A 434 23.39 -23.41 -25.67
C GLU A 434 22.58 -22.23 -25.13
N TYR A 435 21.43 -22.51 -24.51
CA TYR A 435 20.56 -21.47 -23.99
C TYR A 435 21.18 -20.73 -22.80
N SER A 436 22.00 -21.42 -22.00
CA SER A 436 22.75 -20.81 -20.89
C SER A 436 23.83 -19.84 -21.38
N ALA A 437 24.51 -20.17 -22.49
CA ALA A 437 25.49 -19.30 -23.13
C ALA A 437 24.82 -18.04 -23.73
N GLU A 438 23.68 -18.20 -24.39
CA GLU A 438 22.90 -17.08 -24.94
C GLU A 438 22.42 -16.12 -23.84
N LEU A 439 21.88 -16.66 -22.74
CA LEU A 439 21.45 -15.86 -21.59
C LEU A 439 22.58 -15.12 -20.88
N SER A 440 23.82 -15.64 -20.94
CA SER A 440 24.97 -15.01 -20.29
C SER A 440 25.36 -13.68 -20.97
N THR A 441 24.92 -13.42 -22.21
CA THR A 441 25.36 -12.30 -23.06
C THR A 441 26.87 -12.18 -23.27
N LEU A 442 27.67 -13.17 -22.84
CA LEU A 442 29.12 -13.15 -22.91
C LEU A 442 29.66 -13.68 -24.25
N ALA A 443 28.90 -14.55 -24.94
CA ALA A 443 29.32 -15.16 -26.19
C ALA A 443 28.17 -15.16 -27.22
N PRO A 444 28.40 -14.73 -28.47
CA PRO A 444 27.43 -14.88 -29.56
C PRO A 444 27.21 -16.36 -29.91
N LYS A 445 26.06 -16.67 -30.54
CA LYS A 445 25.66 -18.03 -30.92
C LYS A 445 26.69 -18.78 -31.78
N GLU A 446 27.55 -18.04 -32.49
CA GLU A 446 28.61 -18.58 -33.34
C GLU A 446 29.71 -19.29 -32.53
N ASP A 447 30.04 -18.79 -31.33
CA ASP A 447 31.06 -19.40 -30.47
C ASP A 447 30.59 -20.73 -29.86
N TRP A 448 29.26 -20.91 -29.71
CA TRP A 448 28.67 -22.17 -29.24
C TRP A 448 28.91 -23.32 -30.23
N LEU A 449 28.79 -23.05 -31.53
CA LEU A 449 29.04 -24.04 -32.58
C LEU A 449 30.51 -24.49 -32.62
N ILE A 450 31.43 -23.58 -32.26
CA ILE A 450 32.86 -23.89 -32.16
C ILE A 450 33.12 -24.81 -30.95
N LEU A 451 32.51 -24.51 -29.80
CA LEU A 451 32.59 -25.34 -28.60
C LEU A 451 32.00 -26.75 -28.79
N GLU A 452 30.87 -26.87 -29.49
CA GLU A 452 30.28 -28.17 -29.82
C GLU A 452 31.21 -29.00 -30.71
N ALA A 453 31.84 -28.36 -31.71
CA ALA A 453 32.82 -29.01 -32.58
C ALA A 453 34.12 -29.42 -31.84
N GLU A 454 34.53 -28.69 -30.81
CA GLU A 454 35.66 -29.06 -29.94
C GLU A 454 35.30 -30.22 -29.02
N GLN A 455 34.12 -30.21 -28.40
CA GLN A 455 33.64 -31.31 -27.54
C GLN A 455 33.39 -32.61 -28.31
N GLU A 456 32.88 -32.54 -29.55
CA GLU A 456 32.75 -33.71 -30.42
C GLU A 456 34.11 -34.28 -30.82
N LYS A 457 35.11 -33.43 -31.11
CA LYS A 457 36.49 -33.88 -31.38
C LYS A 457 37.10 -34.59 -30.17
N GLU A 458 36.89 -34.07 -28.96
CA GLU A 458 37.36 -34.70 -27.72
C GLU A 458 36.65 -36.03 -27.44
N ARG A 459 35.32 -36.11 -27.63
CA ARG A 459 34.56 -37.37 -27.50
C ARG A 459 35.05 -38.43 -28.49
N THR A 460 35.27 -38.02 -29.73
CA THR A 460 35.78 -38.90 -30.79
C THR A 460 37.19 -39.37 -30.44
N GLN A 461 38.08 -38.50 -29.96
CA GLN A 461 39.41 -38.90 -29.49
C GLN A 461 39.37 -39.90 -28.32
N SER A 462 38.43 -39.75 -27.37
CA SER A 462 38.31 -40.70 -26.25
C SER A 462 37.83 -42.09 -26.67
N GLN A 463 36.92 -42.20 -27.65
CA GLN A 463 36.45 -43.48 -28.19
C GLN A 463 37.51 -44.23 -29.01
N PHE A 464 38.46 -43.51 -29.61
CA PHE A 464 39.61 -44.11 -30.29
C PHE A 464 40.78 -44.45 -29.33
N SER A 465 40.69 -44.08 -28.06
CA SER A 465 41.73 -44.35 -27.04
C SER A 465 41.48 -45.56 -26.14
N ASP A 466 40.39 -46.31 -26.35
CA ASP A 466 40.17 -47.63 -25.73
C ASP A 466 40.49 -48.78 -26.72
N PRO A 467 41.76 -49.17 -26.89
CA PRO A 467 42.09 -50.46 -27.46
C PRO A 467 41.82 -51.55 -26.41
N VAL A 468 40.91 -52.45 -26.77
CA VAL A 468 40.70 -53.81 -26.26
C VAL A 468 41.89 -54.35 -25.45
N SER A 469 41.69 -54.57 -24.14
CA SER A 469 42.45 -55.59 -23.41
C SER A 469 41.80 -56.94 -23.66
N LEU A 470 42.51 -57.78 -24.42
CA LEU A 470 42.38 -59.23 -24.44
C LEU A 470 43.07 -59.82 -23.20
#